data_AF-A0A1X0T1P9-F1
#
_entry.id   AF-A0A1X0T1P9-F1
#
_cell.length_a   1.000
_cell.length_b   1.000
_cell.length_c   1.000
_cell.angle_alpha   90.00
_cell.angle_beta   90.00
_cell.angle_gamma   90.00
#
_symmetry.space_group_name_H-M   'P 1'
#
loop_
_entity.id
_entity.type
_entity.pdbx_description
1 polymer ?
#
loop_
_entity_poly.entity_id
_entity_poly.type
_entity_poly.pdbx_seq_one_letter_code
_entity_poly.pdbx_strand_id
1 'polypeptide(L)'
;MRIAFPFAAIVGQDQMKLALSIAAIDPSIGGVLVFGDRGTGKSTTVRALAAVLPQMQAARCPYHCDPARPDEACDTCRPQSETQRAQASVTLQVPVVDLPLGATEDRIVGALDLERALSGGEKRFEPGLLAKAHRGFLYIDEINLLEDHLVDLLLDVAASGENVVEREGLSVRHPARFVLIGSGNPEEGELRPQLLDRFGLSVEVRTPGDLKTRIEVVKRRDAFERDPAGFVAGYAAENASIRDAIVAARDRLGTVAVPDESLEKAAQLSIRLGTDGLRGELTLMRAARALAALQGDGEVLWPHLASLAPLALSHRLRRDPLDEAGSATRVERAVGELAAA
;
A
#
# COMPACT_ATOMS: atom_id res chain seq x y z
N MET A 1 -9.34 -7.88 -20.60
CA MET A 1 -8.87 -7.73 -19.21
C MET A 1 -9.24 -8.99 -18.45
N ARG A 2 -8.35 -9.56 -17.64
CA ARG A 2 -8.75 -10.62 -16.70
C ARG A 2 -9.72 -10.02 -15.69
N ILE A 3 -10.90 -10.62 -15.54
CA ILE A 3 -11.87 -10.22 -14.54
C ILE A 3 -11.24 -10.48 -13.17
N ALA A 4 -11.19 -9.47 -12.31
CA ALA A 4 -10.64 -9.60 -10.96
C ALA A 4 -11.68 -10.21 -10.02
N PHE A 5 -11.22 -10.95 -9.02
CA PHE A 5 -12.10 -11.45 -7.95
C PHE A 5 -12.65 -10.26 -7.14
N PRO A 6 -13.96 -10.20 -6.81
CA PRO A 6 -14.52 -9.11 -6.04
C PRO A 6 -13.88 -8.95 -4.65
N PHE A 7 -13.50 -7.73 -4.27
CA PHE A 7 -12.90 -7.45 -2.96
C PHE A 7 -13.86 -7.73 -1.80
N ALA A 8 -15.15 -7.44 -1.97
CA ALA A 8 -16.19 -7.76 -1.00
C ALA A 8 -16.31 -9.28 -0.76
N ALA A 9 -16.09 -10.10 -1.80
CA ALA A 9 -16.25 -11.54 -1.73
C ALA A 9 -15.10 -12.26 -1.00
N ILE A 10 -14.00 -11.59 -0.68
CA ILE A 10 -12.85 -12.18 0.03
C ILE A 10 -13.22 -12.43 1.49
N VAL A 11 -12.94 -13.65 1.96
CA VAL A 11 -13.33 -14.14 3.30
C VAL A 11 -12.10 -14.33 4.18
N GLY A 12 -12.21 -13.98 5.46
CA GLY A 12 -11.21 -14.31 6.49
C GLY A 12 -9.93 -13.47 6.42
N GLN A 13 -9.97 -12.31 5.76
CA GLN A 13 -8.83 -11.40 5.60
C GLN A 13 -9.16 -9.97 6.03
N ASP A 14 -9.97 -9.81 7.08
CA ASP A 14 -10.53 -8.51 7.44
C ASP A 14 -9.44 -7.49 7.81
N GLN A 15 -8.41 -7.91 8.54
CA GLN A 15 -7.26 -7.05 8.86
C GLN A 15 -6.48 -6.63 7.60
N MET A 16 -6.29 -7.53 6.62
CA MET A 16 -5.61 -7.20 5.37
C MET A 16 -6.45 -6.24 4.52
N LYS A 17 -7.76 -6.50 4.42
CA LYS A 17 -8.70 -5.61 3.71
C LYS A 17 -8.71 -4.22 4.34
N LEU A 18 -8.69 -4.14 5.67
CA LEU A 18 -8.60 -2.89 6.41
C LEU A 18 -7.28 -2.17 6.12
N ALA A 19 -6.14 -2.82 6.33
CA ALA A 19 -4.83 -2.21 6.10
C ALA A 19 -4.65 -1.68 4.67
N LEU A 20 -5.08 -2.45 3.67
CA LEU A 20 -5.02 -2.04 2.27
C LEU A 20 -5.97 -0.88 1.97
N SER A 21 -7.17 -0.87 2.55
CA SER A 21 -8.12 0.25 2.39
C SER A 21 -7.57 1.53 3.02
N ILE A 22 -6.99 1.43 4.22
CA ILE A 22 -6.34 2.53 4.93
C ILE A 22 -5.15 3.08 4.13
N ALA A 23 -4.28 2.21 3.61
CA ALA A 23 -3.16 2.62 2.77
C ALA A 23 -3.60 3.22 1.42
N ALA A 24 -4.77 2.78 0.89
CA ALA A 24 -5.37 3.39 -0.29
C ALA A 24 -5.97 4.78 0.00
N ILE A 25 -6.41 5.05 1.23
CA ILE A 25 -6.94 6.37 1.64
C ILE A 25 -5.80 7.35 1.90
N ASP A 26 -4.79 6.94 2.67
CA ASP A 26 -3.61 7.76 2.99
C ASP A 26 -2.32 7.00 2.63
N PRO A 27 -1.78 7.21 1.41
CA PRO A 27 -0.53 6.58 0.98
C PRO A 27 0.69 6.98 1.83
N SER A 28 0.61 8.08 2.60
CA SER A 28 1.72 8.57 3.43
C SER A 28 1.99 7.72 4.68
N ILE A 29 1.15 6.70 4.93
CA ILE A 29 1.32 5.75 6.04
C ILE A 29 2.58 4.90 5.87
N GLY A 30 3.06 4.67 4.64
CA GLY A 30 4.36 4.01 4.39
C GLY A 30 4.27 2.54 4.00
N GLY A 31 3.31 2.18 3.14
CA GLY A 31 3.19 0.80 2.62
C GLY A 31 2.64 -0.22 3.61
N VAL A 32 2.36 -1.43 3.10
CA VAL A 32 1.75 -2.53 3.84
C VAL A 32 2.59 -3.79 3.69
N LEU A 33 3.01 -4.36 4.79
CA LEU A 33 3.68 -5.65 4.87
C LEU A 33 2.66 -6.73 5.21
N VAL A 34 2.64 -7.81 4.43
CA VAL A 34 1.66 -8.89 4.55
C VAL A 34 2.40 -10.20 4.74
N PHE A 35 2.43 -10.68 5.97
CA PHE A 35 2.99 -11.99 6.30
C PHE A 35 1.94 -13.08 6.16
N GLY A 36 2.37 -14.30 5.82
CA GLY A 36 1.56 -15.49 6.04
C GLY A 36 1.87 -16.63 5.09
N ASP A 37 1.11 -17.71 5.21
CA ASP A 37 1.33 -18.93 4.46
C ASP A 37 1.15 -18.73 2.95
N ARG A 38 1.79 -19.60 2.16
CA ARG A 38 1.53 -19.71 0.72
C ARG A 38 0.08 -20.14 0.48
N GLY A 39 -0.55 -19.60 -0.57
CA GLY A 39 -1.92 -19.94 -0.93
C GLY A 39 -3.01 -19.20 -0.13
N THR A 40 -2.65 -18.26 0.74
CA THR A 40 -3.60 -17.39 1.47
C THR A 40 -4.25 -16.31 0.60
N GLY A 41 -3.89 -16.19 -0.68
CA GLY A 41 -4.55 -15.26 -1.60
C GLY A 41 -4.14 -13.78 -1.48
N LYS A 42 -2.99 -13.48 -0.87
CA LYS A 42 -2.47 -12.11 -0.66
C LYS A 42 -2.51 -11.24 -1.93
N SER A 43 -1.93 -11.73 -3.03
CA SER A 43 -1.92 -11.02 -4.32
C SER A 43 -3.33 -10.87 -4.93
N THR A 44 -4.25 -11.79 -4.62
CA THR A 44 -5.65 -11.70 -5.08
C THR A 44 -6.35 -10.52 -4.41
N THR A 45 -6.14 -10.33 -3.11
CA THR A 45 -6.73 -9.23 -2.34
C THR A 45 -6.25 -7.86 -2.81
N VAL A 46 -4.97 -7.72 -3.12
CA VAL A 46 -4.40 -6.47 -3.68
C VAL A 46 -5.02 -6.13 -5.03
N ARG A 47 -5.08 -7.09 -5.95
CA ARG A 47 -5.69 -6.89 -7.28
C ARG A 47 -7.19 -6.61 -7.20
N ALA A 48 -7.87 -7.27 -6.27
CA ALA A 48 -9.29 -7.04 -6.01
C ALA A 48 -9.54 -5.61 -5.55
N LEU A 49 -8.72 -5.07 -4.63
CA LEU A 49 -8.83 -3.68 -4.19
C LEU A 49 -8.60 -2.71 -5.35
N ALA A 50 -7.54 -2.90 -6.15
CA ALA A 50 -7.26 -2.03 -7.29
C ALA A 50 -8.38 -2.01 -8.32
N ALA A 51 -9.09 -3.13 -8.50
CA ALA A 51 -10.26 -3.22 -9.38
C ALA A 51 -11.52 -2.54 -8.79
N VAL A 52 -11.58 -2.33 -7.47
CA VAL A 52 -12.68 -1.62 -6.80
C VAL A 52 -12.47 -0.11 -6.80
N LEU A 53 -11.22 0.36 -6.76
CA LEU A 53 -10.92 1.80 -6.77
C LEU A 53 -11.46 2.49 -8.04
N PRO A 54 -11.82 3.79 -7.95
CA PRO A 54 -12.28 4.53 -9.11
C PRO A 54 -11.20 4.60 -10.18
N GLN A 55 -11.64 4.63 -11.45
CA GLN A 55 -10.74 4.88 -12.57
C GLN A 55 -10.08 6.26 -12.43
N MET A 56 -8.83 6.36 -12.83
CA MET A 56 -8.05 7.59 -12.79
C MET A 56 -7.98 8.24 -14.16
N GLN A 57 -8.07 9.57 -14.19
CA GLN A 57 -7.67 10.36 -15.36
C GLN A 57 -6.15 10.49 -15.36
N ALA A 58 -5.52 10.14 -16.48
CA ALA A 58 -4.08 10.16 -16.65
C ALA A 58 -3.70 10.88 -17.94
N ALA A 59 -2.68 11.74 -17.89
CA ALA A 59 -2.04 12.26 -19.08
C ALA A 59 -1.45 11.10 -19.91
N ARG A 60 -1.42 11.25 -21.24
CA ARG A 60 -0.75 10.30 -22.15
C ARG A 60 0.77 10.41 -22.06
N CYS A 61 1.33 10.17 -20.88
CA CYS A 61 2.76 10.08 -20.61
C CYS A 61 3.09 8.70 -20.00
N PRO A 62 4.37 8.28 -20.02
CA PRO A 62 4.77 6.98 -19.46
C PRO A 62 4.52 6.82 -17.96
N TYR A 63 4.31 7.93 -17.25
CA TYR A 63 4.14 7.99 -15.80
C TYR A 63 2.68 8.11 -15.37
N HIS A 64 1.73 8.25 -16.29
CA HIS A 64 0.30 8.44 -15.99
C HIS A 64 0.00 9.64 -15.05
N CYS A 65 0.71 10.77 -15.24
CA CYS A 65 0.55 11.98 -14.42
C CYS A 65 -0.91 12.45 -14.34
N ASP A 66 -1.28 13.07 -13.21
CA ASP A 66 -2.61 13.60 -13.00
C ASP A 66 -2.81 14.94 -13.75
N PRO A 67 -3.72 15.02 -14.73
CA PRO A 67 -4.00 16.28 -15.42
C PRO A 67 -4.51 17.39 -14.49
N ALA A 68 -5.09 17.04 -13.33
CA ALA A 68 -5.59 18.01 -12.36
C ALA A 68 -4.50 18.50 -11.38
N ARG A 69 -3.31 17.88 -11.37
CA ARG A 69 -2.19 18.26 -10.49
C ARG A 69 -0.89 18.46 -11.29
N PRO A 70 -0.80 19.53 -12.09
CA PRO A 70 0.38 19.80 -12.91
C PRO A 70 1.66 20.05 -12.09
N ASP A 71 1.55 20.47 -10.83
CA ASP A 71 2.69 20.71 -9.94
C ASP A 71 3.39 19.41 -9.50
N GLU A 72 2.68 18.28 -9.55
CA GLU A 72 3.18 16.94 -9.20
C GLU A 72 3.52 16.10 -10.45
N ALA A 73 3.47 16.71 -11.63
CA ALA A 73 3.65 16.02 -12.90
C ALA A 73 5.14 15.90 -13.29
N CYS A 74 5.46 14.99 -14.21
CA CYS A 74 6.80 14.87 -14.77
C CYS A 74 7.19 16.11 -15.59
N ASP A 75 8.47 16.25 -15.91
CA ASP A 75 9.01 17.40 -16.66
C ASP A 75 8.31 17.67 -18.00
N THR A 76 7.84 16.62 -18.69
CA THR A 76 7.09 16.75 -19.94
C THR A 76 5.65 17.21 -19.72
N CYS A 77 5.05 16.79 -18.61
CA CYS A 77 3.66 17.12 -18.31
C CYS A 77 3.53 18.46 -17.58
N ARG A 78 4.61 18.97 -16.98
CA ARG A 78 4.63 20.25 -16.29
C ARG A 78 4.48 21.40 -17.30
N PRO A 79 3.47 22.28 -17.14
CA PRO A 79 3.20 23.32 -18.13
C PRO A 79 4.35 24.34 -18.18
N GLN A 80 4.91 24.56 -19.37
CA GLN A 80 5.94 25.58 -19.60
C GLN A 80 5.34 26.97 -19.89
N SER A 81 4.03 27.06 -20.15
CA SER A 81 3.25 28.29 -20.30
C SER A 81 1.76 28.08 -19.96
N GLU A 82 1.03 29.13 -19.59
CA GLU A 82 -0.40 29.07 -19.23
C GLU A 82 -1.29 28.57 -20.38
N THR A 83 -0.85 28.73 -21.63
CA THR A 83 -1.57 28.33 -22.86
C THR A 83 -1.45 26.84 -23.23
N GLN A 84 -0.60 26.05 -22.55
CA GLN A 84 -0.37 24.63 -22.86
C GLN A 84 -1.15 23.63 -21.98
N ARG A 85 -2.23 24.08 -21.31
CA ARG A 85 -2.90 23.30 -20.24
C ARG A 85 -3.68 22.07 -20.67
N ALA A 86 -4.07 21.91 -21.94
CA ALA A 86 -4.89 20.77 -22.36
C ALA A 86 -4.05 19.61 -22.90
N GLN A 87 -3.52 18.78 -22.01
CA GLN A 87 -2.93 17.49 -22.40
C GLN A 87 -4.04 16.47 -22.68
N ALA A 88 -3.84 15.65 -23.71
CA ALA A 88 -4.72 14.52 -23.98
C ALA A 88 -4.72 13.57 -22.76
N SER A 89 -5.88 13.40 -22.14
CA SER A 89 -6.07 12.45 -21.04
C SER A 89 -6.66 11.13 -21.52
N VAL A 90 -6.41 10.08 -20.75
CA VAL A 90 -7.01 8.77 -20.88
C VAL A 90 -7.52 8.32 -19.51
N THR A 91 -8.62 7.58 -19.53
CA THR A 91 -9.14 6.95 -18.31
C THR A 91 -8.54 5.57 -18.17
N LEU A 92 -7.86 5.32 -17.05
CA LEU A 92 -7.17 4.07 -16.76
C LEU A 92 -7.66 3.48 -15.45
N GLN A 93 -7.58 2.15 -15.33
CA GLN A 93 -7.69 1.49 -14.04
C GLN A 93 -6.43 1.77 -13.21
N VAL A 94 -6.57 1.73 -11.89
CA VAL A 94 -5.43 1.88 -10.98
C VAL A 94 -4.40 0.79 -11.28
N PRO A 95 -3.14 1.15 -11.62
CA PRO A 95 -2.15 0.15 -11.99
C PRO A 95 -1.74 -0.69 -10.78
N VAL A 96 -1.58 -1.99 -11.00
CA VAL A 96 -0.93 -2.91 -10.06
C VAL A 96 0.26 -3.50 -10.78
N VAL A 97 1.45 -3.15 -10.31
CA VAL A 97 2.72 -3.61 -10.87
C VAL A 97 3.31 -4.65 -9.94
N ASP A 98 3.62 -5.82 -10.49
CA ASP A 98 4.31 -6.88 -9.75
C ASP A 98 5.82 -6.75 -9.96
N LEU A 99 6.56 -6.75 -8.85
CA LEU A 99 8.02 -6.82 -8.84
C LEU A 99 8.46 -8.28 -8.78
N PRO A 100 9.09 -8.83 -9.84
CA PRO A 100 9.65 -10.17 -9.75
C PRO A 100 10.94 -10.17 -8.91
N LEU A 101 11.20 -11.26 -8.20
CA LEU A 101 12.39 -11.43 -7.33
C LEU A 101 13.72 -11.17 -8.05
N GLY A 102 13.84 -11.60 -9.30
CA GLY A 102 15.03 -11.40 -10.13
C GLY A 102 15.05 -10.08 -10.90
N ALA A 103 14.27 -9.07 -10.49
CA ALA A 103 14.33 -7.76 -11.14
C ALA A 103 15.67 -7.09 -10.87
N THR A 104 16.35 -6.66 -11.92
CA THR A 104 17.51 -5.79 -11.81
C THR A 104 17.09 -4.38 -11.37
N GLU A 105 18.00 -3.65 -10.72
CA GLU A 105 17.80 -2.25 -10.35
C GLU A 105 17.32 -1.41 -11.55
N ASP A 106 17.98 -1.55 -12.70
CA ASP A 106 17.63 -0.90 -13.97
C ASP A 106 16.16 -1.11 -14.40
N ARG A 107 15.63 -2.32 -14.19
CA ARG A 107 14.23 -2.61 -14.50
C ARG A 107 13.27 -1.92 -13.52
N ILE A 108 13.70 -1.70 -12.29
CA ILE A 108 12.92 -1.06 -11.23
C ILE A 108 12.88 0.45 -11.44
N VAL A 109 14.05 1.10 -11.46
CA VAL A 109 14.18 2.55 -11.55
C VAL A 109 14.07 3.08 -12.97
N GLY A 110 14.42 2.27 -13.97
CA GLY A 110 14.58 2.69 -15.36
C GLY A 110 16.04 2.95 -15.69
N ALA A 111 16.40 2.76 -16.96
CA ALA A 111 17.78 2.84 -17.44
C ALA A 111 17.87 3.59 -18.77
N LEU A 112 19.08 3.83 -19.24
CA LEU A 112 19.32 4.35 -20.58
C LEU A 112 19.07 3.24 -21.62
N ASP A 113 18.33 3.56 -22.67
CA ASP A 113 18.17 2.70 -23.85
C ASP A 113 19.49 2.67 -24.64
N LEU A 114 20.37 1.72 -24.29
CA LEU A 114 21.71 1.55 -24.87
C LEU A 114 21.66 1.27 -26.37
N GLU A 115 20.68 0.52 -26.86
CA GLU A 115 20.55 0.20 -28.29
C GLU A 115 20.31 1.47 -29.11
N ARG A 116 19.43 2.36 -28.64
CA ARG A 116 19.19 3.65 -29.30
C ARG A 116 20.32 4.65 -29.11
N ALA A 117 20.96 4.66 -27.95
CA ALA A 117 22.13 5.49 -27.71
C ALA A 117 23.29 5.13 -28.66
N LEU A 118 23.51 3.84 -28.92
CA LEU A 118 24.58 3.36 -29.80
C LEU A 118 24.22 3.46 -31.30
N SER A 119 22.98 3.15 -31.67
CA SER A 119 22.56 3.13 -33.08
C SER A 119 22.19 4.51 -33.62
N GLY A 120 21.62 5.38 -32.79
CA GLY A 120 21.08 6.68 -33.20
C GLY A 120 21.74 7.89 -32.52
N GLY A 121 22.64 7.69 -31.55
CA GLY A 121 23.25 8.78 -30.77
C GLY A 121 22.28 9.49 -29.81
N GLU A 122 21.02 9.05 -29.75
CA GLU A 122 19.99 9.64 -28.90
C GLU A 122 19.97 8.96 -27.52
N LYS A 123 20.29 9.73 -26.47
CA LYS A 123 20.18 9.28 -25.09
C LYS A 123 18.72 9.31 -24.65
N ARG A 124 18.03 8.17 -24.68
CA ARG A 124 16.64 8.07 -24.25
C ARG A 124 16.52 7.24 -22.98
N PHE A 125 15.83 7.79 -21.99
CA PHE A 125 15.49 7.08 -20.76
C PHE A 125 14.33 6.11 -21.00
N GLU A 126 14.48 4.85 -20.59
CA GLU A 126 13.44 3.84 -20.56
C GLU A 126 12.84 3.76 -19.14
N PRO A 127 11.54 4.12 -18.96
CA PRO A 127 10.91 4.09 -17.66
C PRO A 127 10.79 2.67 -17.08
N GLY A 128 11.20 2.51 -15.82
CA GLY A 128 11.14 1.24 -15.09
C GLY A 128 9.76 0.89 -14.54
N LEU A 129 9.73 -0.09 -13.64
CA LEU A 129 8.51 -0.52 -12.93
C LEU A 129 7.92 0.59 -12.04
N LEU A 130 8.76 1.43 -11.44
CA LEU A 130 8.30 2.54 -10.58
C LEU A 130 7.47 3.57 -11.37
N ALA A 131 7.83 3.84 -12.62
CA ALA A 131 7.05 4.70 -13.50
C ALA A 131 5.65 4.13 -13.76
N LYS A 132 5.56 2.81 -13.98
CA LYS A 132 4.28 2.11 -14.24
C LYS A 132 3.41 2.02 -12.98
N ALA A 133 4.03 1.98 -11.80
CA ALA A 133 3.34 1.89 -10.52
C ALA A 133 2.78 3.25 -10.05
N HIS A 134 3.19 4.37 -10.65
CA HIS A 134 2.73 5.70 -10.25
C HIS A 134 1.19 5.78 -10.21
N ARG A 135 0.67 6.34 -9.11
CA ARG A 135 -0.76 6.45 -8.75
C ARG A 135 -1.47 5.11 -8.61
N GLY A 136 -0.74 4.03 -8.33
CA GLY A 136 -1.30 2.72 -8.04
C GLY A 136 -0.53 1.95 -6.97
N PHE A 137 -0.33 0.66 -7.23
CA PHE A 137 0.26 -0.29 -6.29
C PHE A 137 1.53 -0.92 -6.88
N LEU A 138 2.55 -1.07 -6.03
CA LEU A 138 3.71 -1.90 -6.31
C LEU A 138 3.67 -3.10 -5.36
N TYR A 139 3.43 -4.28 -5.92
CA TYR A 139 3.37 -5.54 -5.18
C TYR A 139 4.70 -6.29 -5.31
N ILE A 140 5.28 -6.69 -4.19
CA ILE A 140 6.49 -7.50 -4.11
C ILE A 140 6.11 -8.82 -3.48
N ASP A 141 6.27 -9.91 -4.21
CA ASP A 141 6.14 -11.25 -3.64
C ASP A 141 7.46 -11.68 -3.03
N GLU A 142 7.40 -12.36 -1.88
CA GLU A 142 8.58 -12.85 -1.14
C GLU A 142 9.64 -11.75 -0.91
N ILE A 143 9.23 -10.60 -0.36
CA ILE A 143 10.12 -9.45 -0.11
C ILE A 143 11.34 -9.78 0.76
N ASN A 144 11.25 -10.83 1.58
CA ASN A 144 12.34 -11.38 2.38
C ASN A 144 13.49 -11.96 1.54
N LEU A 145 13.25 -12.27 0.26
CA LEU A 145 14.26 -12.78 -0.68
C LEU A 145 14.85 -11.69 -1.57
N LEU A 146 14.31 -10.47 -1.54
CA LEU A 146 14.80 -9.35 -2.32
C LEU A 146 16.09 -8.79 -1.70
N GLU A 147 17.01 -8.32 -2.55
CA GLU A 147 18.25 -7.70 -2.06
C GLU A 147 17.98 -6.43 -1.24
N ASP A 148 18.65 -6.30 -0.09
CA ASP A 148 18.39 -5.23 0.88
C ASP A 148 18.42 -3.83 0.25
N HIS A 149 19.39 -3.57 -0.63
CA HIS A 149 19.55 -2.27 -1.28
C HIS A 149 18.37 -1.92 -2.20
N LEU A 150 17.72 -2.92 -2.82
CA LEU A 150 16.51 -2.72 -3.62
C LEU A 150 15.31 -2.42 -2.70
N VAL A 151 15.20 -3.11 -1.57
CA VAL A 151 14.13 -2.82 -0.59
C VAL A 151 14.27 -1.40 -0.05
N ASP A 152 15.48 -0.96 0.30
CA ASP A 152 15.76 0.40 0.75
C ASP A 152 15.38 1.45 -0.29
N LEU A 153 15.78 1.23 -1.55
CA LEU A 153 15.42 2.12 -2.67
C LEU A 153 13.90 2.23 -2.83
N LEU A 154 13.19 1.10 -2.79
CA LEU A 154 11.74 1.07 -2.97
C LEU A 154 11.02 1.79 -1.82
N LEU A 155 11.51 1.65 -0.59
CA LEU A 155 10.99 2.36 0.57
C LEU A 155 11.32 3.86 0.53
N ASP A 156 12.48 4.26 -0.01
CA ASP A 156 12.84 5.67 -0.20
C ASP A 156 11.91 6.33 -1.21
N VAL A 157 11.69 5.69 -2.36
CA VAL A 157 10.80 6.20 -3.41
C VAL A 157 9.35 6.21 -2.95
N ALA A 158 8.90 5.18 -2.21
CA ALA A 158 7.54 5.15 -1.67
C ALA A 158 7.30 6.29 -0.65
N ALA A 159 8.33 6.67 0.11
CA ALA A 159 8.25 7.76 1.08
C ALA A 159 8.37 9.16 0.43
N SER A 160 9.30 9.34 -0.52
CA SER A 160 9.52 10.61 -1.22
C SER A 160 8.42 10.90 -2.26
N GLY A 161 7.87 9.85 -2.86
CA GLY A 161 6.94 9.94 -3.99
C GLY A 161 7.60 10.33 -5.31
N GLU A 162 8.93 10.35 -5.39
CA GLU A 162 9.72 10.71 -6.57
C GLU A 162 10.84 9.68 -6.80
N ASN A 163 10.97 9.22 -8.04
CA ASN A 163 12.09 8.39 -8.45
C ASN A 163 13.16 9.29 -9.08
N VAL A 164 14.38 9.19 -8.56
CA VAL A 164 15.53 10.00 -9.00
C VAL A 164 16.60 9.05 -9.53
N VAL A 165 16.93 9.19 -10.82
CA VAL A 165 17.94 8.40 -11.50
C VAL A 165 19.09 9.31 -11.92
N GLU A 166 20.22 9.20 -11.21
CA GLU A 166 21.43 9.99 -11.44
C GLU A 166 22.60 9.06 -11.82
N ARG A 167 22.51 8.43 -13.01
CA ARG A 167 23.50 7.44 -13.51
C ARG A 167 23.74 7.61 -15.00
N GLU A 168 24.89 7.16 -15.49
CA GLU A 168 25.23 7.12 -16.94
C GLU A 168 25.17 8.48 -17.65
N GLY A 169 25.38 9.57 -16.90
CA GLY A 169 25.26 10.94 -17.40
C GLY A 169 23.82 11.38 -17.66
N LEU A 170 22.82 10.64 -17.15
CA LEU A 170 21.44 11.06 -17.03
C LEU A 170 21.19 11.61 -15.62
N SER A 171 20.37 12.66 -15.55
CA SER A 171 19.71 13.11 -14.33
C SER A 171 18.23 13.21 -14.66
N VAL A 172 17.48 12.15 -14.34
CA VAL A 172 16.05 12.05 -14.63
C VAL A 172 15.31 11.96 -13.31
N ARG A 173 14.25 12.76 -13.18
CA ARG A 173 13.35 12.74 -12.04
C ARG A 173 11.93 12.59 -12.54
N HIS A 174 11.17 11.71 -11.92
CA HIS A 174 9.77 11.55 -12.27
C HIS A 174 8.93 11.16 -11.05
N PRO A 175 7.64 11.53 -11.03
CA PRO A 175 6.78 11.16 -9.92
C PRO A 175 6.58 9.65 -9.87
N ALA A 176 6.58 9.12 -8.65
CA ALA A 176 6.51 7.70 -8.34
C ALA A 176 5.75 7.47 -7.01
N ARG A 177 4.64 8.17 -6.80
CA ARG A 177 3.70 7.93 -5.69
C ARG A 177 2.92 6.64 -5.91
N PHE A 178 3.17 5.61 -5.11
CA PHE A 178 2.43 4.35 -5.13
C PHE A 178 2.31 3.78 -3.72
N VAL A 179 1.36 2.88 -3.52
CA VAL A 179 1.26 2.11 -2.27
C VAL A 179 2.13 0.86 -2.43
N LEU A 180 3.22 0.80 -1.65
CA LEU A 180 4.11 -0.35 -1.58
C LEU A 180 3.44 -1.48 -0.79
N ILE A 181 3.39 -2.67 -1.36
CA ILE A 181 2.86 -3.87 -0.70
C ILE A 181 3.92 -4.97 -0.77
N GLY A 182 4.52 -5.28 0.38
CA GLY A 182 5.43 -6.41 0.51
C GLY A 182 4.68 -7.63 1.04
N SER A 183 4.79 -8.76 0.36
CA SER A 183 4.32 -10.05 0.84
C SER A 183 5.53 -10.89 1.24
N GLY A 184 5.46 -11.63 2.35
CA GLY A 184 6.54 -12.49 2.79
C GLY A 184 6.05 -13.71 3.55
N ASN A 185 6.86 -14.77 3.53
CA ASN A 185 6.66 -15.94 4.37
C ASN A 185 7.65 -15.89 5.55
N PRO A 186 7.19 -15.82 6.82
CA PRO A 186 8.07 -15.81 7.98
C PRO A 186 9.03 -17.01 8.04
N GLU A 187 8.68 -18.15 7.44
CA GLU A 187 9.52 -19.35 7.39
C GLU A 187 10.75 -19.20 6.47
N GLU A 188 10.70 -18.28 5.50
CA GLU A 188 11.74 -18.08 4.49
C GLU A 188 12.75 -17.00 4.89
N GLY A 189 12.76 -16.62 6.16
CA GLY A 189 13.63 -15.60 6.73
C GLY A 189 12.89 -14.30 7.08
N GLU A 190 13.52 -13.51 7.94
CA GLU A 190 12.98 -12.24 8.41
C GLU A 190 13.65 -11.07 7.70
N LEU A 191 12.86 -10.05 7.38
CA LEU A 191 13.38 -8.76 6.96
C LEU A 191 14.19 -8.13 8.09
N ARG A 192 15.23 -7.38 7.73
CA ARG A 192 16.01 -6.63 8.70
C ARG A 192 15.10 -5.69 9.52
N PRO A 193 15.29 -5.57 10.84
CA PRO A 193 14.47 -4.69 11.68
C PRO A 193 14.39 -3.24 11.20
N GLN A 194 15.47 -2.72 10.61
CA GLN A 194 15.52 -1.36 10.05
C GLN A 194 14.56 -1.18 8.86
N LEU A 195 14.38 -2.22 8.04
CA LEU A 195 13.46 -2.21 6.90
C LEU A 195 12.01 -2.41 7.36
N LEU A 196 11.80 -3.31 8.33
CA LEU A 196 10.49 -3.51 8.95
C LEU A 196 9.94 -2.19 9.50
N ASP A 197 10.74 -1.45 10.25
CA ASP A 197 10.31 -0.18 10.84
C ASP A 197 9.93 0.87 9.78
N ARG A 198 10.40 0.75 8.54
CA ARG A 198 10.03 1.66 7.44
C ARG A 198 8.66 1.35 6.83
N PHE A 199 8.13 0.14 7.01
CA PHE A 199 6.76 -0.18 6.64
C PHE A 199 5.77 0.46 7.61
N GLY A 200 4.70 1.01 7.08
CA GLY A 200 3.63 1.64 7.84
C GLY A 200 2.84 0.61 8.61
N LEU A 201 2.19 -0.30 7.87
CA LEU A 201 1.33 -1.32 8.45
C LEU A 201 1.91 -2.72 8.22
N SER A 202 1.70 -3.62 9.17
CA SER A 202 1.99 -5.04 9.07
C SER A 202 0.75 -5.84 9.41
N VAL A 203 0.43 -6.83 8.58
CA VAL A 203 -0.70 -7.73 8.77
C VAL A 203 -0.20 -9.17 8.66
N GLU A 204 -0.71 -10.03 9.54
CA GLU A 204 -0.51 -11.47 9.45
C GLU A 204 -1.78 -12.14 8.89
N VAL A 205 -1.64 -12.81 7.76
CA VAL A 205 -2.73 -13.53 7.08
C VAL A 205 -2.51 -15.03 7.28
N ARG A 206 -3.28 -15.61 8.20
CA ARG A 206 -3.24 -17.05 8.47
C ARG A 206 -4.27 -17.80 7.66
N THR A 207 -3.97 -19.05 7.35
CA THR A 207 -4.98 -19.95 6.79
C THR A 207 -6.10 -20.17 7.82
N PRO A 208 -7.39 -19.94 7.48
CA PRO A 208 -8.49 -20.11 8.42
C PRO A 208 -8.48 -21.49 9.08
N GLY A 209 -8.59 -21.55 10.41
CA GLY A 209 -8.61 -22.82 11.15
C GLY A 209 -9.97 -23.51 11.16
N ASP A 210 -11.05 -22.75 10.92
CA ASP A 210 -12.41 -23.25 11.01
C ASP A 210 -12.94 -23.80 9.67
N LEU A 211 -13.71 -24.89 9.78
CA LEU A 211 -14.25 -25.60 8.62
C LEU A 211 -15.19 -24.73 7.79
N LYS A 212 -16.01 -23.89 8.45
CA LYS A 212 -17.03 -23.07 7.79
C LYS A 212 -16.40 -22.07 6.83
N THR A 213 -15.38 -21.33 7.29
CA THR A 213 -14.65 -20.35 6.50
C THR A 213 -13.90 -21.03 5.35
N ARG A 214 -13.26 -22.18 5.58
CA ARG A 214 -12.57 -22.92 4.52
C ARG A 214 -13.52 -23.36 3.41
N ILE A 215 -14.68 -23.91 3.76
CA ILE A 215 -15.71 -24.30 2.78
C ILE A 215 -16.20 -23.08 2.01
N GLU A 216 -16.42 -21.95 2.68
CA GLU A 216 -16.90 -20.73 2.04
C GLU A 216 -15.90 -20.18 1.01
N VAL A 217 -14.60 -20.15 1.35
CA VAL A 217 -13.53 -19.75 0.42
C VAL A 217 -13.56 -20.62 -0.84
N VAL A 218 -13.62 -21.94 -0.67
CA VAL A 218 -13.65 -22.89 -1.80
C VAL A 218 -14.91 -22.70 -2.65
N LYS A 219 -16.09 -22.55 -2.03
CA LYS A 219 -17.36 -22.34 -2.74
C LYS A 219 -17.34 -21.06 -3.57
N ARG A 220 -16.90 -19.94 -2.99
CA ARG A 220 -16.82 -18.65 -3.70
C ARG A 220 -15.82 -18.71 -4.85
N ARG A 221 -14.68 -19.37 -4.64
CA ARG A 221 -13.65 -19.53 -5.67
C ARG A 221 -14.15 -20.36 -6.85
N ASP A 222 -14.77 -21.51 -6.57
CA ASP A 222 -15.37 -22.39 -7.58
C ASP A 222 -16.51 -21.70 -8.36
N ALA A 223 -17.38 -20.95 -7.66
CA ALA A 223 -18.43 -20.16 -8.32
C ALA A 223 -17.86 -19.10 -9.27
N PHE A 224 -16.81 -18.39 -8.85
CA PHE A 224 -16.12 -17.43 -9.70
C PHE A 224 -15.44 -18.08 -10.91
N GLU A 225 -14.86 -19.28 -10.78
CA GLU A 225 -14.22 -19.97 -11.90
C GLU A 225 -15.24 -20.48 -12.94
N ARG A 226 -16.44 -20.88 -12.50
CA ARG A 226 -17.52 -21.32 -13.40
C ARG A 226 -18.18 -20.18 -14.16
N ASP A 227 -18.46 -19.07 -13.49
CA ASP A 227 -19.05 -17.88 -14.10
C ASP A 227 -18.45 -16.59 -13.49
N PRO A 228 -17.29 -16.14 -13.99
CA PRO A 228 -16.65 -14.95 -13.46
C PRO A 228 -17.51 -13.69 -13.59
N ALA A 229 -18.26 -13.56 -14.69
CA ALA A 229 -19.05 -12.36 -14.99
C ALA A 229 -20.30 -12.29 -14.10
N GLY A 230 -21.05 -13.37 -13.98
CA GLY A 230 -22.21 -13.44 -13.09
C GLY A 230 -21.81 -13.31 -11.61
N PHE A 231 -20.69 -13.91 -11.21
CA PHE A 231 -20.19 -13.77 -9.84
C PHE A 231 -19.82 -12.31 -9.50
N VAL A 232 -19.08 -11.63 -10.38
CA VAL A 232 -18.74 -10.21 -10.17
C VAL A 232 -19.99 -9.33 -10.16
N ALA A 233 -20.97 -9.61 -11.03
CA ALA A 233 -22.24 -8.89 -11.03
C ALA A 233 -22.99 -9.02 -9.70
N GLY A 234 -22.95 -10.21 -9.07
CA GLY A 234 -23.55 -10.44 -7.75
C GLY A 234 -22.95 -9.59 -6.62
N TYR A 235 -21.65 -9.29 -6.68
CA TYR A 235 -20.94 -8.48 -5.69
C TYR A 235 -20.75 -7.00 -6.10
N ALA A 236 -21.35 -6.58 -7.22
CA ALA A 236 -21.15 -5.24 -7.75
C ALA A 236 -21.63 -4.14 -6.78
N ALA A 237 -22.76 -4.34 -6.11
CA ALA A 237 -23.31 -3.38 -5.14
C ALA A 237 -22.41 -3.24 -3.89
N GLU A 238 -21.94 -4.35 -3.34
CA GLU A 238 -21.03 -4.34 -2.18
C GLU A 238 -19.68 -3.70 -2.53
N ASN A 239 -19.10 -4.03 -3.68
CA ASN A 239 -17.87 -3.38 -4.15
C ASN A 239 -18.08 -1.88 -4.41
N ALA A 240 -19.22 -1.48 -4.97
CA ALA A 240 -19.54 -0.07 -5.15
C ALA A 240 -19.61 0.66 -3.80
N SER A 241 -20.25 0.06 -2.78
CA SER A 241 -20.27 0.62 -1.43
C SER A 241 -18.87 0.79 -0.84
N ILE A 242 -17.98 -0.19 -1.02
CA ILE A 242 -16.59 -0.11 -0.55
C ILE A 242 -15.83 1.00 -1.28
N ARG A 243 -15.97 1.08 -2.60
CA ARG A 243 -15.37 2.14 -3.42
C ARG A 243 -15.82 3.51 -2.95
N ASP A 244 -17.13 3.71 -2.81
CA ASP A 244 -17.72 5.00 -2.48
C ASP A 244 -17.31 5.42 -1.06
N ALA A 245 -17.19 4.47 -0.12
CA ALA A 245 -16.63 4.72 1.21
C ALA A 245 -15.15 5.17 1.16
N ILE A 246 -14.30 4.50 0.36
CA ILE A 246 -12.89 4.89 0.20
C ILE A 246 -12.76 6.27 -0.44
N VAL A 247 -13.57 6.57 -1.46
CA VAL A 247 -13.57 7.90 -2.12
C VAL A 247 -14.00 8.98 -1.13
N ALA A 248 -15.12 8.78 -0.43
CA ALA A 248 -15.58 9.73 0.57
C ALA A 248 -14.57 9.91 1.72
N ALA A 249 -13.83 8.87 2.09
CA ALA A 249 -12.78 8.95 3.09
C ALA A 249 -11.58 9.77 2.60
N ARG A 250 -11.14 9.60 1.35
CA ARG A 250 -10.07 10.40 0.74
C ARG A 250 -10.42 11.89 0.73
N ASP A 251 -11.66 12.23 0.40
CA ASP A 251 -12.12 13.62 0.36
C ASP A 251 -12.18 14.24 1.77
N ARG A 252 -12.52 13.44 2.79
CA ARG A 252 -12.61 13.89 4.19
C ARG A 252 -11.28 13.87 4.94
N LEU A 253 -10.27 13.13 4.48
CA LEU A 253 -9.01 12.90 5.18
C LEU A 253 -8.34 14.20 5.68
N GLY A 254 -8.36 15.25 4.86
CA GLY A 254 -7.77 16.55 5.20
C GLY A 254 -8.56 17.37 6.24
N THR A 255 -9.81 17.00 6.51
CA THR A 255 -10.71 17.69 7.46
C THR A 255 -10.82 17.01 8.81
N VAL A 256 -10.39 15.74 8.92
CA VAL A 256 -10.44 15.00 10.18
C VAL A 256 -9.42 15.57 11.16
N ALA A 257 -9.90 16.07 12.30
CA ALA A 257 -9.04 16.59 13.35
C ALA A 257 -8.38 15.46 14.15
N VAL A 258 -7.18 15.73 14.65
CA VAL A 258 -6.49 14.85 15.59
C VAL A 258 -6.32 15.62 16.89
N PRO A 259 -7.22 15.45 17.87
CA PRO A 259 -7.14 16.14 19.15
C PRO A 259 -5.87 15.76 19.92
N ASP A 260 -5.40 16.66 20.78
CA ASP A 260 -4.23 16.44 21.62
C ASP A 260 -4.40 15.20 22.52
N GLU A 261 -5.62 14.92 23.00
CA GLU A 261 -5.92 13.71 23.79
C GLU A 261 -5.60 12.42 23.01
N SER A 262 -5.90 12.38 21.72
CA SER A 262 -5.57 11.24 20.85
C SER A 262 -4.06 11.14 20.61
N LEU A 263 -3.36 12.26 20.51
CA LEU A 263 -1.89 12.27 20.42
C LEU A 263 -1.25 11.77 21.73
N GLU A 264 -1.78 12.20 22.89
CA GLU A 264 -1.33 11.75 24.20
C GLU A 264 -1.50 10.24 24.36
N LYS A 265 -2.69 9.70 24.00
CA LYS A 265 -2.94 8.25 24.06
C LYS A 265 -2.03 7.47 23.10
N ALA A 266 -1.77 7.98 21.90
CA ALA A 266 -0.84 7.36 20.95
C ALA A 266 0.60 7.34 21.50
N ALA A 267 1.07 8.44 22.07
CA ALA A 267 2.39 8.55 22.68
C ALA A 267 2.53 7.65 23.91
N GLN A 268 1.52 7.62 24.80
CA GLN A 268 1.49 6.72 25.96
C GLN A 268 1.62 5.25 25.53
N LEU A 269 0.93 4.86 24.45
CA LEU A 269 1.01 3.51 23.91
C LEU A 269 2.41 3.20 23.38
N SER A 270 3.00 4.10 22.58
CA SER A 270 4.37 3.94 22.06
C SER A 270 5.43 3.87 23.16
N ILE A 271 5.33 4.73 24.18
CA ILE A 271 6.23 4.72 25.35
C ILE A 271 6.12 3.40 26.11
N ARG A 272 4.90 2.91 26.37
CA ARG A 272 4.67 1.66 27.10
C ARG A 272 5.21 0.45 26.34
N LEU A 273 5.08 0.46 25.02
CA LEU A 273 5.56 -0.61 24.16
C LEU A 273 7.07 -0.56 23.92
N GLY A 274 7.72 0.56 24.22
CA GLY A 274 9.15 0.76 23.99
C GLY A 274 9.49 0.80 22.51
N THR A 275 8.62 1.37 21.67
CA THR A 275 8.92 1.56 20.24
C THR A 275 9.99 2.62 20.06
N ASP A 276 10.96 2.37 19.17
CA ASP A 276 12.04 3.32 18.89
C ASP A 276 11.55 4.48 18.00
N GLY A 277 11.85 5.73 18.41
CA GLY A 277 11.56 6.93 17.64
C GLY A 277 10.07 7.29 17.49
N LEU A 278 9.78 8.31 16.68
CA LEU A 278 8.42 8.87 16.50
C LEU A 278 7.65 8.27 15.31
N ARG A 279 8.28 7.33 14.57
CA ARG A 279 7.68 6.78 13.34
C ARG A 279 6.43 5.97 13.64
N GLY A 280 6.43 5.20 14.74
CA GLY A 280 5.25 4.44 15.19
C GLY A 280 4.05 5.34 15.48
N GLU A 281 4.25 6.41 16.24
CA GLU A 281 3.21 7.37 16.62
C GLU A 281 2.62 8.07 15.39
N LEU A 282 3.47 8.59 14.50
CA LEU A 282 3.04 9.24 13.26
C LEU A 282 2.25 8.28 12.36
N THR A 283 2.70 7.04 12.26
CA THR A 283 2.04 6.00 11.46
C THR A 283 0.67 5.66 12.04
N LEU A 284 0.60 5.42 13.34
CA LEU A 284 -0.65 5.12 14.04
C LEU A 284 -1.64 6.26 13.91
N MET A 285 -1.20 7.50 14.08
CA MET A 285 -2.05 8.69 13.93
C MET A 285 -2.59 8.82 12.50
N ARG A 286 -1.73 8.70 11.48
CA ARG A 286 -2.16 8.78 10.06
C ARG A 286 -3.17 7.67 9.73
N ALA A 287 -2.90 6.46 10.19
CA ALA A 287 -3.76 5.32 9.98
C ALA A 287 -5.11 5.51 10.70
N ALA A 288 -5.12 5.96 11.96
CA ALA A 288 -6.34 6.21 12.72
C ALA A 288 -7.16 7.35 12.12
N ARG A 289 -6.51 8.40 11.58
CA ARG A 289 -7.18 9.47 10.82
C ARG A 289 -7.85 8.94 9.54
N ALA A 290 -7.17 8.06 8.80
CA ALA A 290 -7.77 7.39 7.65
C ALA A 290 -8.94 6.49 8.03
N LEU A 291 -8.88 5.83 9.21
CA LEU A 291 -9.98 5.01 9.72
C LEU A 291 -11.18 5.86 10.14
N ALA A 292 -10.96 6.96 10.86
CA ALA A 292 -12.00 7.93 11.20
C ALA A 292 -12.70 8.47 9.94
N ALA A 293 -11.90 8.86 8.94
CA ALA A 293 -12.41 9.31 7.64
C ALA A 293 -13.24 8.21 6.95
N LEU A 294 -12.82 6.94 7.04
CA LEU A 294 -13.57 5.81 6.50
C LEU A 294 -14.90 5.59 7.22
N GLN A 295 -14.92 5.76 8.54
CA GLN A 295 -16.09 5.49 9.38
C GLN A 295 -17.14 6.60 9.37
N GLY A 296 -16.77 7.85 9.09
CA GLY A 296 -17.73 8.95 9.26
C GLY A 296 -17.24 10.10 10.12
N ASP A 297 -16.22 9.85 10.94
CA ASP A 297 -15.94 10.67 12.10
C ASP A 297 -15.10 11.90 11.75
N GLY A 298 -15.46 13.03 12.37
CA GLY A 298 -14.75 14.30 12.19
C GLY A 298 -13.44 14.39 12.99
N GLU A 299 -13.23 13.49 13.95
CA GLU A 299 -12.09 13.50 14.85
C GLU A 299 -11.56 12.09 15.09
N VAL A 300 -10.25 11.97 15.32
CA VAL A 300 -9.64 10.70 15.75
C VAL A 300 -9.99 10.44 17.20
N LEU A 301 -10.60 9.28 17.47
CA LEU A 301 -10.96 8.80 18.79
C LEU A 301 -10.10 7.58 19.18
N TRP A 302 -10.08 7.25 20.47
CA TRP A 302 -9.39 6.07 20.98
C TRP A 302 -9.74 4.75 20.27
N PRO A 303 -11.01 4.44 19.92
CA PRO A 303 -11.32 3.21 19.18
C PRO A 303 -10.59 3.10 17.84
N HIS A 304 -10.30 4.21 17.16
CA HIS A 304 -9.56 4.21 15.91
C HIS A 304 -8.09 3.84 16.15
N LEU A 305 -7.47 4.45 17.16
CA LEU A 305 -6.09 4.15 17.57
C LEU A 305 -5.97 2.70 18.03
N ALA A 306 -6.87 2.26 18.92
CA ALA A 306 -6.89 0.91 19.46
C ALA A 306 -6.99 -0.16 18.36
N SER A 307 -7.84 0.06 17.36
CA SER A 307 -8.07 -0.89 16.26
C SER A 307 -6.86 -1.00 15.33
N LEU A 308 -6.11 0.09 15.11
CA LEU A 308 -4.96 0.09 14.19
C LEU A 308 -3.61 -0.07 14.86
N ALA A 309 -3.54 0.04 16.18
CA ALA A 309 -2.31 -0.14 16.95
C ALA A 309 -1.59 -1.47 16.64
N PRO A 310 -2.27 -2.65 16.61
CA PRO A 310 -1.59 -3.89 16.24
C PRO A 310 -0.98 -3.84 14.84
N LEU A 311 -1.68 -3.24 13.88
CA LEU A 311 -1.21 -3.14 12.50
C LEU A 311 -0.04 -2.16 12.36
N ALA A 312 -0.03 -1.06 13.11
CA ALA A 312 0.97 0.00 12.99
C ALA A 312 2.24 -0.24 13.83
N LEU A 313 2.14 -0.97 14.95
CA LEU A 313 3.19 -1.05 15.96
C LEU A 313 3.83 -2.44 16.12
N SER A 314 3.14 -3.54 15.80
CA SER A 314 3.64 -4.88 16.16
C SER A 314 4.95 -5.26 15.48
N HIS A 315 5.18 -4.85 14.24
CA HIS A 315 6.43 -5.10 13.52
C HIS A 315 7.58 -4.17 13.92
N ARG A 316 7.30 -3.16 14.76
CA ARG A 316 8.30 -2.22 15.31
C ARG A 316 8.81 -2.65 16.68
N LEU A 317 8.16 -3.64 17.30
CA LEU A 317 8.59 -4.15 18.59
C LEU A 317 9.83 -5.02 18.44
N ARG A 318 10.82 -4.77 19.30
CA ARG A 318 11.92 -5.70 19.47
C ARG A 318 11.37 -7.01 20.03
N ARG A 319 11.64 -8.10 19.33
CA ARG A 319 11.35 -9.45 19.85
C ARG A 319 12.26 -9.72 21.02
N ASP A 320 11.65 -10.07 22.15
CA ASP A 320 12.36 -10.66 23.27
C ASP A 320 12.39 -12.18 23.00
N PRO A 321 13.57 -12.82 22.86
CA PRO A 321 13.69 -14.25 22.64
C PRO A 321 13.04 -15.11 23.73
N LEU A 322 12.77 -14.53 24.90
CA LEU A 322 12.17 -15.20 26.05
C LEU A 322 10.66 -14.98 26.16
N ASP A 323 10.08 -14.09 25.34
CA ASP A 323 8.64 -13.82 25.34
C ASP A 323 7.95 -14.67 24.27
N GLU A 324 7.25 -15.72 24.71
CA GLU A 324 6.46 -16.59 23.84
C GLU A 324 5.23 -15.88 23.25
N ALA A 325 4.84 -14.72 23.80
CA ALA A 325 3.72 -13.94 23.29
C ALA A 325 4.13 -13.15 22.03
N GLY A 326 3.39 -13.36 20.95
CA GLY A 326 3.60 -12.62 19.70
C GLY A 326 3.45 -11.10 19.88
N SER A 327 4.19 -10.32 19.09
CA SER A 327 4.18 -8.84 19.14
C SER A 327 2.77 -8.24 19.03
N ALA A 328 1.85 -8.85 18.28
CA ALA A 328 0.45 -8.43 18.18
C ALA A 328 -0.27 -8.50 19.53
N THR A 329 -0.14 -9.62 20.24
CA THR A 329 -0.77 -9.83 21.55
C THR A 329 -0.26 -8.85 22.60
N ARG A 330 1.04 -8.50 22.55
CA ARG A 330 1.62 -7.47 23.42
C ARG A 330 0.99 -6.10 23.18
N VAL A 331 0.79 -5.72 21.92
CA VAL A 331 0.11 -4.46 21.56
C VAL A 331 -1.34 -4.47 22.02
N GLU A 332 -2.08 -5.54 21.75
CA GLU A 332 -3.48 -5.69 22.18
C GLU A 332 -3.63 -5.59 23.70
N ARG A 333 -2.71 -6.19 24.47
CA ARG A 333 -2.68 -6.06 25.93
C ARG A 333 -2.45 -4.62 26.38
N ALA A 334 -1.46 -3.94 25.79
CA ALA A 334 -1.16 -2.55 26.12
C ALA A 334 -2.34 -1.61 25.78
N VAL A 335 -3.03 -1.86 24.67
CA VAL A 335 -4.26 -1.17 24.29
C VAL A 335 -5.37 -1.42 25.33
N GLY A 336 -5.59 -2.67 25.73
CA GLY A 336 -6.60 -3.01 26.74
C GLY A 336 -6.35 -2.32 28.09
N GLU A 337 -5.10 -2.27 28.53
CA GLU A 337 -4.70 -1.59 29.76
C GLU A 337 -4.90 -0.07 29.69
N LEU A 338 -4.61 0.57 28.55
CA LEU A 338 -4.85 2.01 28.34
C LEU A 338 -6.32 2.38 28.18
N ALA A 339 -7.16 1.43 27.74
CA ALA A 339 -8.60 1.60 27.67
C ALA A 339 -9.26 1.53 29.06
N ALA A 340 -8.64 0.79 29.99
CA ALA A 340 -9.13 0.63 31.37
C ALA A 340 -8.65 1.74 32.33
N ALA A 341 -7.70 2.57 31.91
CA ALA A 341 -7.07 3.65 32.68
C ALA A 341 -7.55 5.03 32.23
#